data_AF-A0A7S0QD90-F1
#
_entry.id   AF-A0A7S0QD90-F1
#
_cell.length_a   1.000
_cell.length_b   1.000
_cell.length_c   1.000
_cell.angle_alpha   90.00
_cell.angle_beta   90.00
_cell.angle_gamma   90.00
#
_symmetry.space_group_name_H-M   'P 1'
#
loop_
_entity.id
_entity.type
_entity.pdbx_description
1 polymer ?
#
loop_
_entity_poly.entity_id
_entity_poly.type
_entity_poly.pdbx_seq_one_letter_code
_entity_poly.pdbx_strand_id
1 'polypeptide(L)'
;GLGSQAAELILRLDIDFESIPDISAFAEEVRADVANAARLDRSRVAVLNMRAGSTIVELAVEGEGGRSPLSIARALKQQAADPASPLRAGQHTKRTLDVMIPADILP
;
A
#
# COMPACT_ATOMS: atom_id res chain seq x y z
N GLY A 1 9.94 -8.18 12.49
CA GLY A 1 9.49 -9.08 11.42
C GLY A 1 8.00 -9.20 11.57
N LEU A 2 7.24 -8.96 10.49
CA LEU A 2 5.79 -9.05 10.53
C LEU A 2 5.38 -10.50 10.88
N GLY A 3 4.39 -10.64 11.75
CA GLY A 3 3.92 -11.96 12.19
C GLY A 3 3.21 -12.74 11.07
N SER A 4 2.96 -14.04 11.29
CA SER A 4 2.23 -14.98 10.39
C SER A 4 0.81 -14.57 9.96
N GLN A 5 0.40 -13.32 10.17
CA GLN A 5 -0.92 -12.76 9.88
C GLN A 5 -0.79 -11.40 9.18
N ALA A 6 -0.01 -11.30 8.12
CA ALA A 6 0.02 -10.12 7.26
C ALA A 6 -0.63 -10.44 5.90
N ALA A 7 -1.31 -9.46 5.31
CA ALA A 7 -1.77 -9.55 3.93
C ALA A 7 -0.83 -8.74 3.04
N GLU A 8 -0.38 -9.36 1.96
CA GLU A 8 0.42 -8.70 0.93
C GLU A 8 -0.49 -7.96 -0.05
N LEU A 9 0.00 -6.82 -0.52
CA LEU A 9 -0.63 -6.00 -1.55
C LEU A 9 0.39 -5.32 -2.43
N ILE A 10 0.04 -5.17 -3.70
CA ILE A 10 0.87 -4.52 -4.71
C ILE A 10 0.16 -3.23 -5.08
N LEU A 11 0.81 -2.11 -4.80
CA LEU A 11 0.36 -0.78 -5.15
C LEU A 11 1.13 -0.29 -6.39
N ARG A 12 0.43 -0.03 -7.48
CA ARG A 12 1.04 0.56 -8.68
C ARG A 12 0.76 2.06 -8.69
N LEU A 13 1.80 2.87 -8.83
CA LEU A 13 1.73 4.32 -8.82
C LEU A 13 2.13 4.90 -10.18
N ASP A 14 1.46 5.96 -10.60
CA ASP A 14 1.83 6.78 -11.76
C ASP A 14 2.96 7.74 -11.39
N ILE A 15 4.12 7.14 -11.11
CA ILE A 15 5.37 7.81 -10.75
C ILE A 15 6.47 7.12 -11.56
N ASP A 16 7.34 7.93 -12.15
CA ASP A 16 8.56 7.43 -12.76
C ASP A 16 9.57 7.08 -11.66
N PHE A 17 10.00 5.83 -11.62
CA PHE A 17 10.88 5.31 -10.58
C PHE A 17 12.24 6.04 -10.59
N GLU A 18 12.76 6.38 -11.77
CA GLU A 18 14.05 7.09 -11.91
C GLU A 18 13.98 8.54 -11.39
N SER A 19 12.78 9.10 -11.27
CA SER A 19 12.57 10.46 -10.76
C SER A 19 12.55 10.56 -9.23
N ILE A 20 12.62 9.43 -8.52
CA ILE A 20 12.58 9.39 -7.04
C ILE A 20 13.99 9.61 -6.50
N PRO A 21 14.29 10.77 -5.86
CA PRO A 21 15.65 11.11 -5.46
C PRO A 21 16.11 10.34 -4.21
N ASP A 22 15.17 9.96 -3.34
CA ASP A 22 15.43 9.19 -2.12
C ASP A 22 14.37 8.09 -2.00
N ILE A 23 14.80 6.87 -2.35
CA ILE A 23 13.97 5.67 -2.29
C ILE A 23 13.53 5.35 -0.86
N SER A 24 14.36 5.63 0.14
CA SER A 24 14.05 5.32 1.54
C SER A 24 13.00 6.27 2.08
N ALA A 25 13.16 7.58 1.85
CA ALA A 25 12.17 8.58 2.23
C ALA A 25 10.83 8.32 1.51
N PHE A 26 10.86 8.00 0.21
CA PHE A 26 9.68 7.67 -0.55
C PHE A 26 8.93 6.45 0.01
N ALA A 27 9.65 5.37 0.37
CA ALA A 27 9.06 4.19 0.98
C ALA A 27 8.36 4.53 2.31
N GLU A 28 8.98 5.35 3.15
CA GLU A 28 8.43 5.79 4.43
C GLU A 28 7.18 6.66 4.27
N GLU A 29 7.16 7.53 3.26
CA GLU A 29 6.00 8.37 2.93
C GLU A 29 4.84 7.53 2.37
N VAL A 30 5.12 6.58 1.47
CA VAL A 30 4.11 5.62 0.97
C VAL A 30 3.55 4.77 2.12
N ARG A 31 4.41 4.31 3.03
CA ARG A 31 4.01 3.57 4.24
C ARG A 31 3.09 4.40 5.12
N ALA A 32 3.41 5.68 5.33
CA ALA A 32 2.58 6.60 6.11
C ALA A 32 1.22 6.85 5.45
N ASP A 33 1.20 7.09 4.14
CA ASP A 33 -0.02 7.25 3.36
C ASP A 33 -0.94 6.03 3.49
N VAL A 34 -0.40 4.82 3.29
CA VAL A 34 -1.16 3.57 3.36
C VAL A 34 -1.69 3.34 4.77
N ALA A 35 -0.87 3.58 5.81
CA ALA A 35 -1.30 3.47 7.19
C ALA A 35 -2.44 4.43 7.51
N ASN A 36 -2.34 5.69 7.08
CA ASN A 36 -3.40 6.69 7.25
C ASN A 36 -4.70 6.27 6.53
N ALA A 37 -4.59 5.82 5.28
CA ALA A 37 -5.73 5.37 4.49
C ALA A 37 -6.42 4.13 5.10
N ALA A 38 -5.62 3.24 5.70
CA ALA A 38 -6.10 2.07 6.40
C ALA A 38 -6.55 2.36 7.84
N ARG A 39 -6.30 3.55 8.39
CA ARG A 39 -6.46 3.90 9.80
C ARG A 39 -5.72 2.94 10.74
N LEU A 40 -4.45 2.69 10.43
CA LEU A 40 -3.54 1.82 11.18
C LEU A 40 -2.38 2.62 11.75
N ASP A 41 -1.75 2.08 12.79
CA ASP A 41 -0.41 2.52 13.15
C ASP A 41 0.59 2.21 12.01
N ARG A 42 1.55 3.11 11.77
CA ARG A 42 2.53 2.92 10.69
C ARG A 42 3.34 1.64 10.86
N SER A 43 3.60 1.19 12.08
CA SER A 43 4.32 -0.06 12.36
C SER A 43 3.61 -1.32 11.84
N ARG A 44 2.31 -1.22 11.50
CA ARG A 44 1.51 -2.30 10.91
C ARG A 44 1.60 -2.38 9.39
N VAL A 45 2.33 -1.45 8.77
CA VAL A 45 2.55 -1.44 7.32
C VAL A 45 4.05 -1.56 7.07
N ALA A 46 4.46 -2.47 6.20
CA ALA A 46 5.84 -2.55 5.73
C ALA A 46 5.88 -2.47 4.20
N VAL A 47 6.86 -1.74 3.68
CA VAL A 47 7.25 -1.82 2.27
C VAL A 47 8.23 -2.99 2.15
N LEU A 48 7.88 -3.99 1.35
CA LEU A 48 8.67 -5.20 1.13
C LEU A 48 9.66 -5.01 -0.01
N ASN A 49 9.20 -4.38 -1.10
CA ASN A 49 9.99 -4.20 -2.31
C ASN A 49 9.46 -3.04 -3.15
N MET A 50 10.31 -2.47 -4.00
CA MET A 50 9.94 -1.47 -5.00
C MET A 50 10.65 -1.71 -6.33
N ARG A 51 9.94 -1.53 -7.44
CA ARG A 51 10.47 -1.77 -8.79
C ARG A 51 9.90 -0.83 -9.84
N ALA A 52 10.65 -0.65 -10.93
CA ALA A 52 10.29 0.18 -12.08
C ALA A 52 9.21 -0.46 -12.98
N GLY A 53 8.56 0.36 -13.83
CA GLY A 53 7.47 -0.06 -14.74
C GLY A 53 6.11 0.58 -14.46
N SER A 54 6.08 1.89 -14.15
CA SER A 54 5.14 2.57 -13.23
C SER A 54 5.39 2.09 -11.81
N THR A 55 5.95 2.93 -10.92
CA THR A 55 6.47 2.52 -9.60
C THR A 55 5.55 1.52 -8.91
N ILE A 56 6.03 0.29 -8.77
CA ILE A 56 5.32 -0.80 -8.10
C ILE A 56 5.89 -0.91 -6.70
N VAL A 57 5.02 -0.78 -5.69
CA VAL A 57 5.36 -0.92 -4.28
C VAL A 57 4.68 -2.18 -3.75
N GLU A 58 5.46 -3.15 -3.34
CA GLU A 58 4.97 -4.34 -2.63
C GLU A 58 4.92 -4.03 -1.15
N LEU A 59 3.77 -4.24 -0.53
CA LEU A 59 3.50 -3.90 0.85
C LEU A 59 2.92 -5.11 1.59
N ALA A 60 3.13 -5.14 2.90
CA ALA A 60 2.41 -6.02 3.81
C ALA A 60 1.69 -5.18 4.87
N VAL A 61 0.46 -5.56 5.18
CA VAL A 61 -0.34 -4.95 6.25
C VAL A 61 -0.73 -5.99 7.28
N GLU A 62 -0.65 -5.62 8.55
CA GLU A 62 -1.11 -6.43 9.68
C GLU A 62 -2.53 -6.04 10.13
N GLY A 63 -3.22 -6.97 10.77
CA GLY A 63 -4.52 -6.73 11.38
C GLY A 63 -4.42 -5.85 12.62
N GLU A 64 -5.45 -5.04 12.87
CA GLU A 64 -5.55 -4.18 14.06
C GLU A 64 -7.01 -3.99 14.48
N GLY A 65 -7.27 -3.91 15.79
CA GLY A 65 -8.60 -3.57 16.31
C GLY A 65 -9.72 -4.52 15.87
N GLY A 66 -9.41 -5.82 15.69
CA GLY A 66 -10.36 -6.83 15.22
C GLY A 66 -10.56 -6.86 13.70
N ARG A 67 -9.88 -6.00 12.93
CA ARG A 67 -9.88 -6.08 11.46
C ARG A 67 -8.81 -7.06 11.00
N SER A 68 -9.21 -8.01 10.16
CA SER A 68 -8.28 -8.95 9.54
C SER A 68 -7.35 -8.23 8.54
N PRO A 69 -6.12 -8.71 8.32
CA PRO A 69 -5.22 -8.19 7.29
C PRO A 69 -5.87 -8.15 5.90
N LEU A 70 -6.59 -9.22 5.53
CA LEU A 70 -7.23 -9.33 4.23
C LEU A 70 -8.39 -8.33 4.05
N SER A 71 -9.19 -8.08 5.11
CA SER A 71 -10.25 -7.07 5.04
C SER A 71 -9.69 -5.65 4.94
N ILE A 72 -8.53 -5.38 5.55
CA ILE A 72 -7.79 -4.12 5.35
C ILE A 72 -7.32 -4.00 3.90
N ALA A 73 -6.66 -5.03 3.36
CA ALA A 73 -6.16 -5.02 1.99
C ALA A 73 -7.29 -4.81 0.97
N ARG A 74 -8.44 -5.46 1.16
CA ARG A 74 -9.64 -5.28 0.32
C ARG A 74 -10.22 -3.87 0.42
N ALA A 75 -10.22 -3.26 1.60
CA ALA A 75 -10.65 -1.88 1.76
C ALA A 75 -9.72 -0.91 1.03
N LEU A 76 -8.40 -1.10 1.08
CA LEU A 76 -7.43 -0.31 0.31
C LEU A 76 -7.66 -0.45 -1.20
N LYS A 77 -7.93 -1.68 -1.67
CA LYS A 77 -8.28 -1.93 -3.07
C LYS A 77 -9.55 -1.21 -3.50
N GLN A 78 -10.58 -1.17 -2.66
CA GLN A 78 -11.80 -0.40 -2.92
C GLN A 78 -11.52 1.11 -2.97
N GLN A 79 -10.71 1.63 -2.04
CA GLN A 79 -10.32 3.04 -2.02
C GLN A 79 -9.58 3.45 -3.30
N ALA A 80 -8.77 2.57 -3.90
CA ALA A 80 -8.10 2.87 -5.16
C ALA A 80 -9.08 3.22 -6.30
N ALA A 81 -10.32 2.72 -6.27
CA ALA A 81 -11.35 3.02 -7.27
C ALA A 81 -12.16 4.30 -6.98
N ASP A 82 -12.03 4.88 -5.78
CA ASP A 82 -12.76 6.10 -5.37
C ASP A 82 -11.80 7.30 -5.24
N PRO A 83 -11.88 8.30 -6.14
CA PRO A 83 -11.06 9.51 -6.11
C PRO A 83 -11.16 10.33 -4.82
N ALA A 84 -12.25 10.21 -4.07
CA ALA A 84 -12.46 10.92 -2.80
C ALA A 84 -11.95 10.14 -1.57
N SER A 85 -11.38 8.95 -1.79
CA SER A 85 -10.95 8.08 -0.69
C SER A 85 -9.70 8.60 0.03
N PRO A 86 -9.48 8.19 1.29
CA PRO A 86 -8.24 8.49 2.01
C PRO A 86 -6.96 8.06 1.28
N LEU A 87 -6.95 6.90 0.62
CA LEU A 87 -5.81 6.46 -0.20
C LEU A 87 -5.54 7.43 -1.35
N ARG A 88 -6.58 8.00 -1.95
CA ARG A 88 -6.44 9.00 -3.03
C ARG A 88 -6.07 10.39 -2.52
N ALA A 89 -6.15 10.63 -1.22
CA ALA A 89 -5.77 11.90 -0.59
C ALA A 89 -4.31 11.93 -0.09
N GLY A 90 -3.59 10.81 -0.10
CA GLY A 90 -2.20 10.76 0.37
C GLY A 90 -1.21 11.46 -0.55
N GLN A 91 0.00 11.73 -0.04
CA GLN A 91 1.03 12.48 -0.73
C GLN A 91 1.44 11.82 -2.06
N HIS A 92 1.71 10.51 -2.03
CA HIS A 92 2.12 9.71 -3.19
C HIS A 92 0.99 8.81 -3.68
N THR A 93 0.23 8.25 -2.74
CA THR A 93 -0.87 7.32 -3.02
C THR A 93 -2.03 7.95 -3.81
N LYS A 94 -2.14 9.28 -3.89
CA LYS A 94 -3.04 9.96 -4.84
C LYS A 94 -2.84 9.52 -6.30
N ARG A 95 -1.62 9.14 -6.66
CA ARG A 95 -1.22 8.67 -8.00
C ARG A 95 -1.44 7.17 -8.22
N THR A 96 -2.22 6.50 -7.37
CA THR A 96 -2.51 5.07 -7.51
C THR A 96 -3.12 4.77 -8.89
N LEU A 97 -2.53 3.82 -9.60
CA LEU A 97 -3.09 3.25 -10.82
C LEU A 97 -3.95 2.03 -10.49
N ASP A 98 -3.45 1.18 -9.58
CA ASP A 98 -4.13 -0.04 -9.18
C ASP A 98 -3.64 -0.55 -7.82
N VAL A 99 -4.47 -1.35 -7.16
CA VAL A 99 -4.12 -2.11 -5.95
C VAL A 99 -4.50 -3.57 -6.18
N MET A 100 -3.49 -4.44 -6.18
CA MET A 100 -3.67 -5.88 -6.32
C MET A 100 -3.41 -6.59 -5.00
N ILE A 101 -4.15 -7.67 -4.75
CA ILE A 101 -3.95 -8.55 -3.61
C ILE A 101 -3.52 -9.89 -4.22
N PRO A 102 -2.26 -10.34 -4.08
CA PRO A 102 -1.76 -11.56 -4.73
C PRO A 102 -2.61 -12.81 -4.42
N ALA A 103 -3.16 -12.89 -3.21
CA ALA A 103 -4.07 -13.96 -2.81
C ALA A 103 -5.40 -14.00 -3.59
N ASP A 104 -5.80 -12.91 -4.28
CA ASP A 104 -6.96 -12.91 -5.17
C ASP A 104 -6.61 -13.46 -6.58
N ILE A 105 -5.32 -13.64 -6.90
CA ILE A 105 -4.82 -13.96 -8.27
C ILE A 105 -4.39 -15.42 -8.38
N LEU A 106 -3.94 -16.03 -7.28
CA LEU A 106 -3.55 -17.44 -7.25
C LEU A 106 -4.78 -18.32 -6.94
N PRO A 107 -5.06 -19.37 -7.75
CA PRO A 107 -6.18 -20.29 -7.54
C PRO A 107 -6.03 -21.17 -6.29
#